data_AF-A0A954GT68-F1
#
_entry.id   AF-A0A954GT68-F1
#
_cell.length_a   1.000
_cell.length_b   1.000
_cell.length_c   1.000
_cell.angle_alpha   90.00
_cell.angle_beta   90.00
_cell.angle_gamma   90.00
#
_symmetry.space_group_name_H-M   'P 1'
#
loop_
_entity.id
_entity.type
_entity.pdbx_description
1 polymer ?
#
loop_
_entity_poly.entity_id
_entity_poly.type
_entity_poly.pdbx_seq_one_letter_code
_entity_poly.pdbx_strand_id
1 'polypeptide(L)'
;MVKLPRLTLTFVDLPLQIAIRDLFDKPEFPKSESILITDIGREFVLQQIISRLPRPLLGSYRFEHILLSVNQFRKLNQDARDKRLIVIAHAEKANVHECFYKGKVSTPCTDEVDLDRVKPGHRGGRYTVDNTVLSCSRHNRERGCKEAEAYWNQ
;
A
#
# COMPACT_ATOMS: atom_id res chain seq x y z
N MET A 1 -4.35 25.68 -6.07
CA MET A 1 -3.73 24.48 -5.47
C MET A 1 -3.48 23.46 -6.56
N VAL A 2 -2.22 23.13 -6.84
CA VAL A 2 -1.88 22.02 -7.75
C VAL A 2 -2.27 20.71 -7.05
N LYS A 3 -3.23 19.95 -7.61
CA LYS A 3 -3.48 18.59 -7.14
C LYS A 3 -2.24 17.77 -7.44
N LEU A 4 -1.50 17.38 -6.41
CA LEU A 4 -0.41 16.42 -6.56
C LEU A 4 -0.97 15.13 -7.18
N PRO A 5 -0.28 14.52 -8.15
CA PRO A 5 -0.72 13.27 -8.73
C PRO A 5 -0.87 12.22 -7.62
N ARG A 6 -2.01 11.52 -7.62
CA ARG A 6 -2.26 10.42 -6.71
C ARG A 6 -1.45 9.23 -7.23
N LEU A 7 -0.27 9.00 -6.65
CA LEU A 7 0.46 7.73 -6.78
C LEU A 7 -0.51 6.56 -6.56
N THR A 8 -0.72 5.77 -7.61
CA THR A 8 -1.37 4.48 -7.50
C THR A 8 -0.41 3.57 -6.75
N LEU A 9 -0.87 2.95 -5.66
CA LEU A 9 -0.04 2.02 -4.91
C LEU A 9 0.14 0.75 -5.74
N THR A 10 1.39 0.30 -5.91
CA THR A 10 1.70 -0.95 -6.60
C THR A 10 2.31 -1.99 -5.65
N PHE A 11 2.41 -3.25 -6.09
CA PHE A 11 2.99 -4.32 -5.28
C PHE A 11 4.46 -4.04 -4.93
N VAL A 12 5.20 -3.40 -5.83
CA VAL A 12 6.61 -3.02 -5.59
C VAL A 12 6.76 -1.90 -4.56
N ASP A 13 5.69 -1.16 -4.27
CA ASP A 13 5.70 -0.08 -3.28
C ASP A 13 5.41 -0.57 -1.86
N LEU A 14 4.96 -1.83 -1.68
CA LEU A 14 4.58 -2.36 -0.37
C LEU A 14 5.71 -2.32 0.66
N PRO A 15 6.98 -2.66 0.33
CA PRO A 15 8.10 -2.48 1.25
C PRO A 15 8.30 -1.03 1.69
N LEU A 16 8.14 -0.07 0.76
CA LEU A 16 8.21 1.35 1.07
C LEU A 16 7.06 1.78 2.01
N GLN A 17 5.84 1.25 1.82
CA GLN A 17 4.72 1.55 2.71
C GLN A 17 4.93 1.02 4.13
N ILE A 18 5.53 -0.16 4.29
CA ILE A 18 5.92 -0.72 5.60
C ILE A 18 6.90 0.25 6.29
N ALA A 19 7.99 0.63 5.61
CA ALA A 19 8.97 1.56 6.17
C ALA A 19 8.37 2.93 6.54
N ILE A 20 7.40 3.42 5.75
CA ILE A 20 6.66 4.66 6.06
C ILE A 20 5.80 4.49 7.30
N ARG A 21 5.05 3.40 7.44
CA ARG A 21 4.27 3.15 8.66
C ARG A 21 5.17 3.12 9.89
N ASP A 22 6.28 2.38 9.84
CA ASP A 22 7.23 2.28 10.95
C ASP A 22 7.76 3.65 11.38
N LEU A 23 7.99 4.55 10.42
CA LEU A 23 8.39 5.92 10.72
C LEU A 23 7.27 6.72 11.41
N PHE A 24 6.01 6.54 11.01
CA PHE A 24 4.86 7.26 11.58
C PHE A 24 4.37 6.70 12.92
N ASP A 25 4.68 5.45 13.23
CA ASP A 25 4.36 4.80 14.50
C ASP A 25 5.29 5.29 15.63
N LYS A 26 6.40 5.96 15.29
CA LYS A 26 7.28 6.64 16.25
C LYS A 26 6.62 7.87 16.87
N PRO A 27 6.50 7.94 18.21
CA PRO A 27 5.94 9.12 18.89
C PRO A 27 6.73 10.40 18.63
N GLU A 28 8.05 10.30 18.50
CA GLU A 28 8.98 11.43 18.32
C GLU A 28 9.02 11.96 16.89
N PHE A 29 8.46 11.24 15.91
CA PHE A 29 8.53 11.65 14.52
C PHE A 29 7.64 12.87 14.26
N PRO A 30 8.18 13.99 13.71
CA PRO A 30 7.38 15.16 13.41
C PRO A 30 6.43 14.88 12.24
N LYS A 31 5.12 14.92 12.50
CA LYS A 31 4.07 14.64 11.51
C LYS A 31 3.59 15.89 10.76
N SER A 32 4.27 17.02 10.91
CA SER A 32 3.94 18.27 10.25
C SER A 32 4.33 18.25 8.76
N GLU A 33 3.76 19.15 7.95
CA GLU A 33 4.19 19.31 6.56
C GLU A 33 5.58 19.96 6.45
N SER A 34 5.97 20.76 7.45
CA SER A 34 7.25 21.50 7.45
C SER A 34 8.46 20.60 7.28
N ILE A 35 8.44 19.38 7.83
CA ILE A 35 9.52 18.41 7.69
C ILE A 35 9.76 18.00 6.23
N LEU A 36 8.75 18.11 5.37
CA LEU A 36 8.85 17.77 3.94
C LEU A 36 9.13 18.99 3.05
N ILE A 37 9.22 20.19 3.62
CA ILE A 37 9.48 21.43 2.87
C ILE A 37 10.96 21.78 2.91
N THR A 38 11.58 21.70 4.10
CA THR A 38 13.00 22.04 4.29
C THR A 38 13.93 20.93 3.80
N ASP A 39 15.09 21.28 3.26
CA ASP A 39 16.06 20.29 2.79
C ASP A 39 16.55 19.37 3.92
N ILE A 40 16.87 19.94 5.09
CA ILE A 40 17.26 19.17 6.29
C ILE A 40 16.18 18.16 6.69
N GLY A 41 14.92 18.59 6.72
CA GLY A 41 13.80 17.71 7.05
C GLY A 41 13.59 16.59 6.01
N ARG A 42 13.72 16.90 4.72
CA ARG A 42 13.63 15.92 3.63
C ARG A 42 14.74 14.89 3.73
N GLU A 43 15.97 15.34 3.95
CA GLU A 43 17.12 14.46 4.13
C GLU A 43 16.93 13.53 5.33
N PHE A 44 16.50 14.07 6.46
CA PHE A 44 16.18 13.28 7.65
C PHE A 44 15.13 12.21 7.34
N VAL A 45 14.02 12.56 6.68
CA VAL A 45 12.97 11.60 6.29
C VAL A 45 13.53 10.52 5.36
N LEU A 46 14.31 10.91 4.34
CA LEU A 46 14.94 9.96 3.42
C LEU A 46 15.85 8.98 4.15
N GLN A 47 16.73 9.46 5.03
CA GLN A 47 17.61 8.61 5.83
C GLN A 47 16.83 7.65 6.74
N GLN A 48 15.75 8.13 7.37
CA GLN A 48 14.89 7.28 8.18
C GLN A 48 14.18 6.20 7.36
N ILE A 49 13.69 6.50 6.16
CA ILE A 49 13.06 5.49 5.31
C ILE A 49 14.10 4.51 4.76
N ILE A 50 15.21 5.00 4.21
CA ILE A 50 16.26 4.17 3.60
C ILE A 50 16.84 3.18 4.61
N SER A 51 17.08 3.61 5.86
CA SER A 51 17.56 2.72 6.94
C SER A 51 16.61 1.59 7.32
N ARG A 52 15.33 1.67 6.91
CA ARG A 52 14.30 0.65 7.16
C ARG A 52 14.00 -0.23 5.95
N LEU A 53 14.47 0.14 4.76
CA LEU A 53 14.23 -0.65 3.56
C LEU A 53 15.06 -1.95 3.59
N PRO A 54 14.50 -3.06 3.08
CA PRO A 54 15.28 -4.27 2.82
C PRO A 54 16.50 -3.96 1.94
N ARG A 55 17.65 -4.57 2.26
CA ARG A 55 18.91 -4.36 1.51
C ARG A 55 18.76 -4.49 -0.02
N PRO A 56 18.02 -5.46 -0.57
CA PRO A 56 17.83 -5.58 -2.03
C PRO A 56 17.10 -4.40 -2.68
N LEU A 57 16.42 -3.56 -1.90
CA LEU A 57 15.63 -2.42 -2.38
C LEU A 57 16.32 -1.07 -2.13
N LEU A 58 17.57 -1.08 -1.63
CA LEU A 58 18.34 0.16 -1.50
C LEU A 58 18.66 0.70 -2.89
N GLY A 59 18.25 1.94 -3.15
CA GLY A 59 18.40 2.59 -4.46
C GLY A 59 17.33 2.23 -5.49
N SER A 60 16.38 1.35 -5.19
CA SER A 60 15.29 1.02 -6.13
C SER A 60 14.22 2.11 -6.22
N TYR A 61 14.13 2.98 -5.21
CA TYR A 61 13.17 4.08 -5.18
C TYR A 61 13.87 5.42 -5.41
N ARG A 62 13.31 6.22 -6.31
CA ARG A 62 13.64 7.63 -6.44
C ARG A 62 13.29 8.39 -5.16
N PHE A 63 14.11 9.37 -4.78
CA PHE A 63 13.85 10.17 -3.58
C PHE A 63 12.53 10.93 -3.64
N GLU A 64 12.14 11.41 -4.83
CA GLU A 64 10.86 12.09 -5.03
C GLU A 64 9.68 11.14 -4.80
N HIS A 65 9.83 9.86 -5.16
CA HIS A 65 8.83 8.84 -4.89
C HIS A 65 8.70 8.61 -3.38
N ILE A 66 9.82 8.44 -2.65
CA ILE A 66 9.79 8.27 -1.19
C ILE A 66 9.08 9.45 -0.52
N LEU A 67 9.48 10.68 -0.83
CA LEU A 67 8.91 11.90 -0.23
C LEU A 67 7.43 12.08 -0.59
N LEU A 68 7.04 11.76 -1.83
CA LEU A 68 5.64 11.81 -2.24
C LEU A 68 4.80 10.77 -1.49
N SER A 69 5.27 9.53 -1.36
CA SER A 69 4.61 8.47 -0.60
C SER A 69 4.46 8.82 0.88
N VAL A 70 5.49 9.41 1.49
CA VAL A 70 5.44 9.91 2.88
C VAL A 70 4.37 11.01 3.01
N ASN A 71 4.37 12.00 2.12
CA ASN A 71 3.39 13.09 2.16
C ASN A 71 1.96 12.59 1.95
N GLN A 72 1.76 11.60 1.07
CA GLN A 72 0.46 11.00 0.84
C GLN A 72 -0.04 10.24 2.06
N PHE A 73 0.81 9.42 2.69
CA PHE A 73 0.46 8.70 3.91
C PHE A 73 0.05 9.66 5.03
N ARG A 74 0.80 10.75 5.21
CA ARG A 74 0.48 11.83 6.16
C ARG A 74 -0.88 12.47 5.91
N LYS A 75 -1.28 12.63 4.64
CA LYS A 75 -2.52 13.30 4.22
C LYS A 75 -3.74 12.37 4.15
N LEU A 76 -3.60 11.08 4.48
CA LEU A 76 -4.75 10.17 4.51
C LEU A 76 -5.76 10.60 5.58
N ASN A 77 -7.03 10.64 5.21
CA ASN A 77 -8.12 10.70 6.19
C ASN A 77 -8.26 9.36 6.92
N GLN A 78 -9.08 9.29 7.97
CA GLN A 78 -9.21 8.10 8.81
C GLN A 78 -9.59 6.84 8.00
N ASP A 79 -10.60 6.93 7.12
CA ASP A 79 -11.04 5.78 6.32
C ASP A 79 -9.96 5.27 5.35
N ALA A 80 -9.25 6.18 4.69
CA ALA A 80 -8.17 5.80 3.78
C ALA A 80 -6.95 5.26 4.55
N ARG A 81 -6.70 5.78 5.75
CA ARG A 81 -5.65 5.30 6.64
C ARG A 81 -5.96 3.90 7.15
N ASP A 82 -7.16 3.62 7.63
CA ASP A 82 -7.60 2.29 8.04
C ASP A 82 -7.38 1.26 6.92
N LYS A 83 -7.79 1.58 5.69
CA LYS A 83 -7.55 0.72 4.52
C LYS A 83 -6.06 0.55 4.23
N ARG A 84 -5.27 1.63 4.28
CA ARG A 84 -3.82 1.56 4.05
C ARG A 84 -3.14 0.67 5.09
N LEU A 85 -3.55 0.74 6.35
CA LEU A 85 -3.00 -0.11 7.41
C LEU A 85 -3.33 -1.59 7.19
N ILE A 86 -4.51 -1.91 6.65
CA ILE A 86 -4.86 -3.29 6.28
C ILE A 86 -3.97 -3.78 5.13
N VAL A 87 -3.72 -2.95 4.12
CA VAL A 87 -2.78 -3.30 3.02
C VAL A 87 -1.39 -3.60 3.57
N ILE A 88 -0.89 -2.73 4.45
CA ILE A 88 0.44 -2.89 5.07
C ILE A 88 0.49 -4.15 5.94
N ALA A 89 -0.54 -4.43 6.73
CA ALA A 89 -0.63 -5.62 7.56
C ALA A 89 -0.63 -6.92 6.73
N HIS A 90 -1.23 -6.92 5.54
CA HIS A 90 -1.12 -8.04 4.60
C HIS A 90 0.30 -8.16 4.05
N ALA A 91 0.91 -7.04 3.65
CA ALA A 91 2.26 -7.02 3.11
C ALA A 91 3.33 -7.52 4.12
N GLU A 92 3.16 -7.20 5.41
CA GLU A 92 4.03 -7.68 6.50
C GLU A 92 3.95 -9.20 6.70
N LYS A 93 2.77 -9.80 6.45
CA LYS A 93 2.54 -11.25 6.60
C LYS A 93 2.91 -12.05 5.35
N ALA A 94 3.08 -11.40 4.21
CA ALA A 94 3.29 -12.06 2.93
C ALA A 94 4.78 -12.34 2.68
N ASN A 95 5.12 -13.57 2.30
CA ASN A 95 6.47 -13.92 1.85
C ASN A 95 6.83 -13.28 0.50
N VAL A 96 5.81 -13.04 -0.34
CA VAL A 96 5.94 -12.41 -1.66
C VAL A 96 4.83 -11.38 -1.82
N HIS A 97 5.21 -10.19 -2.28
CA HIS A 97 4.28 -9.09 -2.55
C HIS A 97 3.68 -9.25 -3.94
N GLU A 98 2.61 -10.04 -4.05
CA GLU A 98 1.91 -10.28 -5.30
C GLU A 98 0.40 -10.40 -5.13
N CYS A 99 -0.33 -10.32 -6.25
CA CYS A 99 -1.77 -10.48 -6.28
C CYS A 99 -2.17 -11.88 -5.80
N PHE A 100 -3.15 -11.95 -4.90
CA PHE A 100 -3.69 -13.21 -4.40
C PHE A 100 -4.17 -14.15 -5.52
N TYR A 101 -4.68 -13.62 -6.64
CA TYR A 101 -5.18 -14.40 -7.77
C TYR A 101 -4.11 -14.73 -8.83
N LYS A 102 -2.86 -14.32 -8.63
CA LYS A 102 -1.77 -14.61 -9.58
C LYS A 102 -1.59 -16.12 -9.73
N GLY A 103 -1.57 -16.59 -10.98
CA GLY A 103 -1.44 -18.02 -11.32
C GLY A 103 -2.68 -18.87 -11.03
N LYS A 104 -3.75 -18.31 -10.47
CA LYS A 104 -5.03 -19.00 -10.22
C LYS A 104 -6.06 -18.75 -11.31
N VAL A 105 -5.92 -17.65 -12.05
CA VAL A 105 -6.77 -17.31 -13.19
C VAL A 105 -5.92 -17.10 -14.43
N SER A 106 -6.52 -17.29 -15.61
CA SER A 106 -5.84 -17.14 -16.90
C SER A 106 -5.50 -15.69 -17.25
N THR A 107 -6.20 -14.71 -16.66
CA THR A 107 -5.97 -13.30 -16.97
C THR A 107 -4.70 -12.77 -16.29
N PRO A 108 -3.85 -12.01 -17.00
CA PRO A 108 -2.61 -11.50 -16.43
C PRO A 108 -2.87 -10.44 -15.36
N CYS A 109 -1.99 -10.36 -14.36
CA CYS A 109 -2.08 -9.34 -13.30
C CYS A 109 -1.77 -7.92 -13.81
N THR A 110 -2.26 -6.93 -13.06
CA THR A 110 -1.72 -5.55 -13.08
C THR A 110 -0.88 -5.31 -11.82
N ASP A 111 -0.04 -4.28 -11.84
CA ASP A 111 0.86 -4.00 -10.70
C ASP A 111 0.18 -3.26 -9.55
N GLU A 112 -0.95 -2.61 -9.81
CA GLU A 112 -1.72 -1.85 -8.83
C GLU A 112 -2.27 -2.74 -7.72
N VAL A 113 -2.17 -2.30 -6.48
CA VAL A 113 -2.68 -2.99 -5.29
C VAL A 113 -4.06 -2.49 -4.94
N ASP A 114 -4.97 -3.42 -4.72
CA ASP A 114 -6.31 -3.17 -4.18
C ASP A 114 -6.63 -4.17 -3.05
N LEU A 115 -7.59 -3.78 -2.20
CA LEU A 115 -8.13 -4.68 -1.18
C LEU A 115 -9.40 -5.33 -1.70
N ASP A 116 -9.35 -6.64 -1.80
CA ASP A 116 -10.50 -7.45 -2.18
C ASP A 116 -11.03 -8.23 -0.99
N ARG A 117 -12.36 -8.37 -0.88
CA ARG A 117 -13.00 -9.11 0.22
C ARG A 117 -13.16 -10.56 -0.14
N VAL A 118 -12.65 -11.47 0.68
CA VAL A 118 -12.77 -12.92 0.44
C VAL A 118 -14.23 -13.32 0.23
N LYS A 119 -15.10 -12.88 1.14
CA LYS A 119 -16.56 -12.98 0.99
C LYS A 119 -17.11 -11.62 0.59
N PRO A 120 -17.70 -11.47 -0.61
CA PRO A 120 -18.36 -10.23 -1.00
C PRO A 120 -19.61 -10.07 -0.13
N GLY A 121 -19.47 -9.43 1.03
CA GLY A 121 -20.60 -9.13 1.91
C GLY A 121 -21.62 -8.23 1.21
N HIS A 122 -22.86 -8.22 1.70
CA HIS A 122 -23.82 -7.16 1.37
C HIS A 122 -23.13 -5.79 1.54
N ARG A 123 -23.29 -4.91 0.55
CA ARG A 123 -22.64 -3.58 0.50
C ARG A 123 -22.72 -2.91 1.88
N GLY A 124 -21.59 -2.73 2.55
CA GLY A 124 -21.54 -2.07 3.88
C GLY A 124 -20.60 -2.68 4.94
N GLY A 125 -20.09 -3.91 4.79
CA GLY A 125 -19.18 -4.49 5.79
C GLY A 125 -17.87 -3.70 5.99
N ARG A 126 -17.19 -3.83 7.15
CA ARG A 126 -15.87 -3.22 7.39
C ARG A 126 -14.76 -4.03 6.71
N TYR A 127 -13.73 -3.38 6.17
CA TYR A 127 -12.50 -4.05 5.74
C TYR A 127 -11.70 -4.44 7.00
N THR A 128 -11.25 -5.68 7.09
CA THR A 128 -10.33 -6.19 8.12
C THR A 128 -9.29 -7.08 7.46
N VAL A 129 -8.18 -7.34 8.14
CA VAL A 129 -7.16 -8.27 7.65
C VAL A 129 -7.75 -9.67 7.43
N ASP A 130 -8.66 -10.11 8.30
CA ASP A 130 -9.24 -11.46 8.24
C ASP A 130 -10.28 -11.66 7.13
N ASN A 131 -10.86 -10.58 6.60
CA ASN A 131 -11.89 -10.66 5.57
C ASN A 131 -11.43 -10.12 4.21
N THR A 132 -10.15 -9.79 4.06
CA THR A 132 -9.59 -9.25 2.82
C THR A 132 -8.32 -9.96 2.36
N VAL A 133 -7.98 -9.78 1.10
CA VAL A 133 -6.71 -10.19 0.48
C VAL A 133 -6.18 -9.04 -0.38
N LEU A 134 -4.86 -9.02 -0.62
CA LEU A 134 -4.28 -8.14 -1.62
C LEU A 134 -4.57 -8.71 -3.01
N SER A 135 -5.21 -7.91 -3.86
CA SER A 135 -5.48 -8.27 -5.24
C SER A 135 -4.98 -7.16 -6.17
N CYS A 136 -4.80 -7.48 -7.44
CA CYS A 136 -4.56 -6.44 -8.43
C CYS A 136 -5.89 -5.78 -8.83
N SER A 137 -5.84 -4.49 -9.19
CA SER A 137 -7.03 -3.74 -9.64
C SER A 137 -7.85 -4.47 -10.72
N ARG A 138 -7.18 -5.17 -11.65
CA ARG A 138 -7.86 -5.95 -12.70
C ARG A 138 -8.67 -7.10 -12.11
N HIS A 139 -8.02 -7.99 -11.35
CA HIS A 139 -8.69 -9.15 -10.78
C HIS A 139 -9.78 -8.77 -9.78
N ASN A 140 -9.59 -7.70 -9.01
CA ASN A 140 -10.65 -7.19 -8.13
C ASN A 140 -11.91 -6.80 -8.92
N ARG A 141 -11.73 -6.09 -10.04
CA ARG A 141 -12.85 -5.68 -10.92
C ARG A 141 -13.49 -6.85 -11.64
N GLU A 142 -12.69 -7.76 -12.20
CA GLU A 142 -13.17 -8.94 -12.92
C GLU A 142 -13.93 -9.91 -12.03
N ARG A 143 -13.48 -10.09 -10.78
CA ARG A 143 -14.18 -10.89 -9.78
C ARG A 143 -15.56 -10.32 -9.46
N GLY A 144 -15.63 -9.00 -9.29
CA GLY A 144 -16.86 -8.31 -8.94
C GLY A 144 -17.47 -8.85 -7.64
N CYS A 145 -18.66 -9.42 -7.73
CA CYS A 145 -19.39 -9.97 -6.57
C CYS A 145 -19.29 -11.50 -6.45
N LYS A 146 -18.46 -12.16 -7.26
CA LYS A 146 -18.25 -13.62 -7.16
C LYS A 146 -17.47 -13.94 -5.89
N GLU A 147 -17.77 -15.06 -5.23
CA GLU A 147 -16.88 -15.60 -4.20
C GLU A 147 -15.50 -15.90 -4.82
N ALA A 148 -14.44 -15.80 -4.02
CA ALA A 148 -13.07 -16.03 -4.50
C ALA A 148 -12.93 -17.38 -5.20
N GLU A 149 -13.57 -18.43 -4.66
CA GLU A 149 -13.55 -19.77 -5.24
C GLU A 149 -14.31 -19.88 -6.57
N ALA A 150 -15.44 -19.19 -6.69
CA ALA A 150 -16.18 -19.15 -7.95
C ALA A 150 -15.39 -18.41 -9.05
N TYR A 151 -14.55 -17.45 -8.68
CA TYR A 151 -13.75 -16.68 -9.63
C TYR A 151 -12.50 -17.41 -10.11
N TRP A 152 -11.84 -18.24 -9.29
CA TRP A 152 -10.64 -18.95 -9.76
C TRP A 152 -10.93 -20.26 -10.51
N ASN A 153 -12.18 -20.75 -10.50
CA ASN A 153 -12.58 -22.02 -11.09
C ASN A 153 -13.21 -21.85 -12.48
N GLN A 154 -13.03 -20.68 -13.10
CA GLN A 154 -13.63 -20.29 -14.36
C GLN A 154 -12.68 -20.47 -15.55
#